data_AF-A0A543FHF3-F1
#
_entry.id   AF-A0A543FHF3-F1
#
_cell.length_a   1.000
_cell.length_b   1.000
_cell.length_c   1.000
_cell.angle_alpha   90.00
_cell.angle_beta   90.00
_cell.angle_gamma   90.00
#
_symmetry.space_group_name_H-M   'P 1'
#
loop_
_entity.id
_entity.type
_entity.pdbx_description
1 polymer ?
#
loop_
_entity_poly.entity_id
_entity_poly.type
_entity_poly.pdbx_seq_one_letter_code
_entity_poly.pdbx_strand_id
1 'polypeptide(L)'
;MSDLSLFGHDPLWLVIAKSLAIFVFLLLTPMIAVLAERKIVARMQMRVGPNRVGPKGSLQSIADGVKMALKEDIVPAIVDKPIYILAPIIAAIPAFMAFAVIPFGGEVSIAGHTTALQLTDMPVGVLYILAITSIGVYGIVLAGWASGSTYPLLGGLRSTAQVISYEIAMALCFAAVFLHAGTMATSGIVAAQYGTWYVFLLLPSFLIYCVSMVGETNRAPFDLPEAEGELVGGFHTEYSSLKFAMFMLAEYVNMATVSALATTLFLGGWHAPWPINMWSGANTGWWGLLWFTAKVWTFLFVFIWLRGTLPRLRYDQFMNLGWKLLIPVSLLWVMLVAAARVLDNEGFAWATAAMIVAGVLITALMIGMFLRAGRRPGAPPLVDEPEADEHAPSGVFLGFPTPPLPADVRHVDATKGHPLEPLSGFAVTALTMFKKPNTEFYPEHKVPTAPRYHGRHQLNRHPDGLEKCIGCELCAWACPADAIYVEGADNTETERFSPGERYGRVYQINYLRCIGCGLCIEACPTRALTMTNEYELADDNRADLIYEKDRLLAPLEPGMTAPPHEMYPGTTEGDYYRGTLPGADAETDEQQPATAGAEGGTR
;
A
#
# COMPACT_ATOMS: atom_id res chain seq x y z
N MET A 1 1.74 -23.35 -37.98
CA MET A 1 2.97 -23.83 -37.34
C MET A 1 3.89 -22.64 -37.25
N SER A 2 4.13 -22.09 -36.06
CA SER A 2 5.22 -21.13 -35.87
C SER A 2 6.52 -21.90 -36.11
N ASP A 3 7.25 -21.53 -37.16
CA ASP A 3 8.50 -22.18 -37.47
C ASP A 3 9.56 -21.67 -36.47
N LEU A 4 9.99 -22.53 -35.55
CA LEU A 4 11.07 -22.23 -34.60
C LEU A 4 12.37 -21.87 -35.33
N SER A 5 12.49 -22.18 -36.62
CA SER A 5 13.58 -21.76 -37.50
C SER A 5 13.72 -20.23 -37.64
N LEU A 6 12.66 -19.46 -37.32
CA LEU A 6 12.71 -18.00 -37.40
C LEU A 6 13.55 -17.36 -36.28
N PHE A 7 13.85 -18.12 -35.21
CA PHE A 7 14.65 -17.69 -34.08
C PHE A 7 16.12 -18.13 -34.23
N GLY A 8 17.05 -17.28 -33.78
CA GLY A 8 18.50 -17.58 -33.82
C GLY A 8 19.24 -17.13 -35.09
N HIS A 9 18.53 -16.59 -36.09
CA HIS A 9 19.12 -15.97 -37.29
C HIS A 9 19.08 -14.44 -37.28
N ASP A 10 18.55 -13.84 -36.21
CA ASP A 10 18.54 -12.38 -36.04
C ASP A 10 19.99 -11.85 -35.92
N PRO A 11 20.34 -10.75 -36.60
CA PRO A 11 21.65 -10.15 -36.45
C PRO A 11 21.85 -9.59 -35.04
N LEU A 12 23.07 -9.62 -34.52
CA LEU A 12 23.38 -9.26 -33.12
C LEU A 12 22.86 -7.86 -32.72
N TRP A 13 22.93 -6.88 -33.63
CA TRP A 13 22.43 -5.53 -33.37
C TRP A 13 20.91 -5.50 -33.13
N LEU A 14 20.16 -6.36 -33.82
CA LEU A 14 18.71 -6.48 -33.67
C LEU A 14 18.35 -7.17 -32.35
N VAL A 15 19.13 -8.17 -31.94
CA VAL A 15 19.00 -8.82 -30.63
C VAL A 15 19.25 -7.80 -29.51
N ILE A 16 20.32 -7.00 -29.59
CA ILE A 16 20.60 -5.94 -28.61
C ILE A 16 19.47 -4.90 -28.59
N ALA A 17 18.99 -4.46 -29.75
CA ALA A 17 17.90 -3.49 -29.85
C ALA A 17 16.60 -4.03 -29.23
N LYS A 18 16.25 -5.29 -29.48
CA LYS A 18 15.10 -5.97 -28.85
C LYS A 18 15.26 -6.07 -27.34
N SER A 19 16.42 -6.52 -26.86
CA SER A 19 16.71 -6.61 -25.42
C SER A 19 16.59 -5.25 -24.74
N LEU A 20 17.13 -4.20 -25.34
CA LEU A 20 17.00 -2.83 -24.83
C LEU A 20 15.55 -2.36 -24.84
N ALA A 21 14.78 -2.65 -25.89
CA ALA A 21 13.37 -2.30 -25.98
C ALA A 21 12.53 -3.01 -24.89
N ILE A 22 12.77 -4.30 -24.64
CA ILE A 22 12.14 -5.05 -23.55
C ILE A 22 12.52 -4.44 -22.20
N PHE A 23 13.81 -4.16 -21.99
CA PHE A 23 14.29 -3.55 -20.75
C PHE A 23 13.62 -2.18 -20.50
N VAL A 24 13.53 -1.32 -21.51
CA VAL A 24 12.84 -0.02 -21.42
C VAL A 24 11.35 -0.21 -21.16
N PHE A 25 10.68 -1.16 -21.83
CA PHE A 25 9.28 -1.48 -21.58
C PHE A 25 9.06 -1.90 -20.12
N LEU A 26 9.94 -2.72 -19.56
CA LEU A 26 9.88 -3.19 -18.18
C LEU A 26 10.28 -2.14 -17.15
N LEU A 27 11.03 -1.11 -17.51
CA LEU A 27 11.25 0.05 -16.63
C LEU A 27 10.06 1.03 -16.66
N LEU A 28 9.46 1.24 -17.84
CA LEU A 28 8.34 2.16 -17.98
C LEU A 28 7.05 1.61 -17.38
N THR A 29 6.79 0.31 -17.52
CA THR A 29 5.60 -0.34 -16.97
C THR A 29 5.41 -0.10 -15.46
N PRO A 30 6.37 -0.39 -14.56
CA PRO A 30 6.24 -0.14 -13.13
C PRO A 30 6.14 1.36 -12.81
N MET A 31 6.90 2.22 -13.51
CA MET A 31 6.80 3.67 -13.30
C MET A 31 5.40 4.22 -13.58
N ILE A 32 4.76 3.74 -14.64
CA ILE A 32 3.37 4.11 -14.97
C ILE A 32 2.40 3.40 -14.02
N ALA A 33 2.64 2.13 -13.67
CA ALA A 33 1.77 1.34 -12.82
C ALA A 33 1.66 1.93 -11.41
N VAL A 34 2.77 2.36 -10.81
CA VAL A 34 2.79 3.04 -9.49
C VAL A 34 1.94 4.33 -9.53
N LEU A 35 2.08 5.13 -10.59
CA LEU A 35 1.29 6.34 -10.75
C LEU A 35 -0.20 6.03 -10.94
N ALA A 36 -0.50 5.02 -11.76
CA ALA A 36 -1.86 4.55 -12.01
C ALA A 36 -2.50 4.03 -10.71
N GLU A 37 -1.79 3.21 -9.94
CA GLU A 37 -2.22 2.68 -8.65
C GLU A 37 -2.60 3.79 -7.68
N ARG A 38 -1.72 4.79 -7.49
CA ARG A 38 -2.01 5.95 -6.63
C ARG A 38 -3.27 6.69 -7.05
N LYS A 39 -3.48 6.89 -8.35
CA LYS A 39 -4.65 7.63 -8.86
C LYS A 39 -5.94 6.81 -8.84
N ILE A 40 -5.87 5.53 -9.16
CA ILE A 40 -7.03 4.65 -9.21
C ILE A 40 -7.53 4.36 -7.80
N VAL A 41 -6.64 4.00 -6.86
CA VAL A 41 -7.01 3.78 -5.46
C VAL A 41 -7.53 5.05 -4.81
N ALA A 42 -6.94 6.22 -5.10
CA ALA A 42 -7.47 7.49 -4.64
C ALA A 42 -8.92 7.71 -5.09
N ARG A 43 -9.25 7.44 -6.36
CA ARG A 43 -10.63 7.52 -6.87
C ARG A 43 -11.59 6.55 -6.19
N MET A 44 -11.17 5.30 -5.97
CA MET A 44 -11.99 4.32 -5.22
C MET A 44 -12.30 4.83 -3.80
N GLN A 45 -11.36 5.53 -3.19
CA GLN A 45 -11.44 6.13 -1.86
C GLN A 45 -12.03 7.56 -1.84
N MET A 46 -12.63 8.03 -2.94
CA MET A 46 -13.23 9.37 -3.06
C MET A 46 -12.27 10.53 -2.77
N ARG A 47 -10.96 10.31 -2.96
CA ARG A 47 -9.90 11.31 -2.79
C ARG A 47 -9.16 11.60 -4.09
N VAL A 48 -8.49 12.76 -4.14
CA VAL A 48 -7.69 13.16 -5.30
C VAL A 48 -6.30 12.51 -5.20
N GLY A 49 -5.86 11.84 -6.27
CA GLY A 49 -4.50 11.29 -6.36
C GLY A 49 -3.45 12.38 -6.66
N PRO A 50 -2.17 12.02 -6.86
CA PRO A 50 -1.10 13.00 -7.12
C PRO A 50 -1.44 13.97 -8.26
N ASN A 51 -1.46 15.28 -7.98
CA ASN A 51 -1.84 16.33 -8.94
C ASN A 51 -0.80 17.46 -9.12
N ARG A 52 0.31 17.49 -8.35
CA ARG A 52 1.28 18.61 -8.33
C ARG A 52 2.49 18.45 -9.25
N VAL A 53 3.20 17.33 -9.15
CA VAL A 53 4.51 17.16 -9.81
C VAL A 53 4.30 16.88 -11.31
N GLY A 54 4.39 17.94 -12.13
CA GLY A 54 4.08 17.91 -13.56
C GLY A 54 2.58 17.98 -13.86
N PRO A 55 2.17 17.98 -15.15
CA PRO A 55 0.77 18.08 -15.54
C PRO A 55 -0.03 16.89 -14.99
N LYS A 56 -0.99 17.17 -14.11
CA LYS A 56 -1.78 16.15 -13.38
C LYS A 56 -0.91 15.14 -12.60
N GLY A 57 0.26 15.53 -12.11
CA GLY A 57 1.14 14.64 -11.34
C GLY A 57 1.89 13.57 -12.15
N SER A 58 2.00 13.72 -13.47
CA SER A 58 2.64 12.71 -14.35
C SER A 58 4.12 12.44 -14.05
N LEU A 59 4.83 13.41 -13.47
CA LEU A 59 6.27 13.32 -13.21
C LEU A 59 6.58 12.78 -11.81
N GLN A 60 5.57 12.39 -11.03
CA GLN A 60 5.75 11.91 -9.66
C GLN A 60 6.67 10.68 -9.57
N SER A 61 6.47 9.66 -10.41
CA SER A 61 7.30 8.44 -10.37
C SER A 61 8.77 8.73 -10.71
N ILE A 62 9.03 9.74 -11.54
CA ILE A 62 10.41 10.18 -11.84
C ILE A 62 11.01 10.87 -10.62
N ALA A 63 10.27 11.76 -9.95
CA ALA A 63 10.71 12.41 -8.73
C ALA A 63 11.00 11.39 -7.60
N ASP A 64 10.17 10.35 -7.48
CA ASP A 64 10.40 9.26 -6.53
C ASP A 64 11.68 8.48 -6.88
N GLY A 65 11.93 8.21 -8.16
CA GLY A 65 13.18 7.57 -8.61
C GLY A 65 14.42 8.40 -8.32
N VAL A 66 14.38 9.71 -8.62
CA VAL A 66 15.47 10.65 -8.30
C VAL A 66 15.70 10.73 -6.80
N LYS A 67 14.61 10.78 -6.01
CA LYS A 67 14.70 10.72 -4.54
C LYS A 67 15.41 9.46 -4.08
N MET A 68 15.06 8.28 -4.61
CA MET A 68 15.72 7.04 -4.21
C MET A 68 17.21 7.01 -4.60
N ALA A 69 17.59 7.60 -5.73
CA ALA A 69 18.99 7.69 -6.16
C ALA A 69 19.82 8.66 -5.31
N LEU A 70 19.22 9.77 -4.85
CA LEU A 70 19.89 10.77 -3.99
C LEU A 70 19.81 10.41 -2.51
N LYS A 71 18.95 9.47 -2.12
CA LYS A 71 18.80 9.05 -0.74
C LYS A 71 20.05 8.31 -0.28
N GLU A 72 20.47 8.59 0.95
CA GLU A 72 21.60 7.92 1.59
C GLU A 72 21.41 6.39 1.63
N ASP A 73 22.41 5.67 1.12
CA ASP A 73 22.47 4.22 1.16
C ASP A 73 23.14 3.75 2.46
N ILE A 74 22.32 3.31 3.43
CA ILE A 74 22.77 2.86 4.74
C ILE A 74 23.01 1.35 4.69
N VAL A 75 24.20 0.94 5.12
CA VAL A 75 24.54 -0.47 5.36
C VAL A 75 24.78 -0.65 6.86
N PRO A 76 23.83 -1.28 7.59
CA PRO A 76 23.98 -1.44 9.04
C PRO A 76 25.21 -2.30 9.39
N ALA A 77 25.77 -2.12 10.58
CA ALA A 77 26.99 -2.83 10.98
C ALA A 77 26.77 -4.33 11.25
N ILE A 78 25.54 -4.72 11.59
CA ILE A 78 25.17 -6.10 11.98
C ILE A 78 24.93 -7.03 10.77
N VAL A 79 24.80 -6.49 9.56
CA VAL A 79 24.40 -7.25 8.36
C VAL A 79 25.53 -8.07 7.75
N ASP A 80 25.18 -9.18 7.11
CA ASP A 80 26.08 -9.90 6.21
C ASP A 80 26.24 -9.12 4.90
N LYS A 81 27.35 -8.38 4.75
CA LYS A 81 27.52 -7.43 3.64
C LYS A 81 27.42 -8.07 2.24
N PRO A 82 28.07 -9.20 1.95
CA PRO A 82 27.98 -9.83 0.63
C PRO A 82 26.54 -10.20 0.25
N ILE A 83 25.82 -10.88 1.14
CA ILE A 83 24.44 -11.33 0.86
C ILE A 83 23.50 -10.12 0.82
N TYR A 84 23.72 -9.14 1.71
CA TYR A 84 22.91 -7.92 1.79
C TYR A 84 22.92 -7.14 0.47
N ILE A 85 24.09 -7.02 -0.18
CA ILE A 85 24.22 -6.33 -1.48
C ILE A 85 23.72 -7.19 -2.63
N LEU A 86 23.91 -8.51 -2.57
CA LEU A 86 23.56 -9.43 -3.66
C LEU A 86 22.06 -9.75 -3.72
N ALA A 87 21.35 -9.76 -2.58
CA ALA A 87 19.94 -10.14 -2.51
C ALA A 87 19.00 -9.31 -3.44
N PRO A 88 19.08 -7.96 -3.49
CA PRO A 88 18.29 -7.18 -4.45
C PRO A 88 18.60 -7.52 -5.91
N ILE A 89 19.86 -7.83 -6.23
CA ILE A 89 20.30 -8.19 -7.58
C ILE A 89 19.72 -9.55 -7.97
N ILE A 90 19.73 -10.53 -7.05
CA ILE A 90 19.10 -11.84 -7.23
C ILE A 90 17.59 -11.72 -7.40
N ALA A 91 16.92 -10.76 -6.77
CA ALA A 91 15.49 -10.52 -7.00
C ALA A 91 15.22 -9.87 -8.37
N ALA A 92 16.01 -8.87 -8.76
CA ALA A 92 15.78 -8.08 -9.96
C ALA A 92 16.12 -8.80 -11.27
N ILE A 93 17.26 -9.49 -11.35
CA ILE A 93 17.72 -10.13 -12.61
C ILE A 93 16.68 -11.14 -13.14
N PRO A 94 16.16 -12.08 -12.34
CA PRO A 94 15.13 -13.02 -12.78
C PRO A 94 13.87 -12.36 -13.31
N ALA A 95 13.44 -11.25 -12.69
CA ALA A 95 12.24 -10.52 -13.10
C ALA A 95 12.36 -10.00 -14.54
N PHE A 96 13.54 -9.49 -14.94
CA PHE A 96 13.81 -9.07 -16.31
C PHE A 96 14.01 -10.25 -17.27
N MET A 97 14.72 -11.30 -16.83
CA MET A 97 15.02 -12.45 -17.69
C MET A 97 13.76 -13.22 -18.11
N ALA A 98 12.72 -13.27 -17.28
CA ALA A 98 11.48 -13.97 -17.59
C ALA A 98 10.80 -13.47 -18.88
N PHE A 99 10.95 -12.19 -19.22
CA PHE A 99 10.37 -11.60 -20.43
C PHE A 99 11.09 -11.96 -21.73
N ALA A 100 12.28 -12.58 -21.67
CA ALA A 100 13.02 -12.99 -22.86
C ALA A 100 12.22 -13.96 -23.76
N VAL A 101 11.33 -14.75 -23.15
CA VAL A 101 10.60 -15.85 -23.83
C VAL A 101 9.12 -15.51 -24.06
N ILE A 102 8.67 -14.30 -23.69
CA ILE A 102 7.27 -13.93 -23.84
C ILE A 102 7.03 -13.30 -25.22
N PRO A 103 6.03 -13.76 -26.00
CA PRO A 103 5.73 -13.20 -27.30
C PRO A 103 4.90 -11.91 -27.18
N PHE A 104 5.48 -10.78 -27.55
CA PHE A 104 4.79 -9.48 -27.55
C PHE A 104 3.91 -9.28 -28.79
N GLY A 105 4.17 -10.02 -29.87
CA GLY A 105 3.50 -9.84 -31.15
C GLY A 105 3.88 -10.92 -32.16
N GLY A 106 3.27 -10.86 -33.35
CA GLY A 106 3.61 -11.71 -34.48
C GLY A 106 4.90 -11.29 -35.19
N GLU A 107 5.01 -11.65 -36.46
CA GLU A 107 6.14 -11.27 -37.31
C GLU A 107 6.06 -9.81 -37.77
N VAL A 108 7.17 -9.09 -37.63
CA VAL A 108 7.27 -7.67 -38.00
C VAL A 108 8.56 -7.44 -38.79
N SER A 109 8.49 -6.59 -39.81
CA SER A 109 9.68 -6.16 -40.55
C SER A 109 10.33 -4.96 -39.84
N ILE A 110 11.55 -5.13 -39.33
CA ILE A 110 12.37 -4.06 -38.75
C ILE A 110 13.56 -3.84 -39.67
N ALA A 111 13.65 -2.65 -40.27
CA ALA A 111 14.77 -2.24 -41.14
C ALA A 111 15.13 -3.29 -42.23
N GLY A 112 14.12 -3.93 -42.83
CA GLY A 112 14.30 -4.93 -43.90
C GLY A 112 14.48 -6.38 -43.42
N HIS A 113 14.57 -6.63 -42.11
CA HIS A 113 14.59 -7.98 -41.53
C HIS A 113 13.22 -8.37 -40.98
N THR A 114 12.67 -9.50 -41.40
CA THR A 114 11.45 -10.09 -40.82
C THR A 114 11.82 -10.85 -39.56
N THR A 115 11.29 -10.40 -38.42
CA THR A 115 11.59 -11.00 -37.13
C THR A 115 10.34 -11.09 -36.27
N ALA A 116 10.25 -12.11 -35.42
CA ALA A 116 9.18 -12.21 -34.43
C ALA A 116 9.38 -11.16 -33.33
N LEU A 117 8.29 -10.59 -32.80
CA LEU A 117 8.31 -9.66 -31.67
C LEU A 117 8.49 -10.40 -30.34
N GLN A 118 9.55 -11.20 -30.27
CA GLN A 118 9.99 -12.02 -29.15
C GLN A 118 11.53 -12.07 -29.19
N LEU A 119 12.19 -12.12 -28.04
CA LEU A 119 13.66 -12.13 -27.99
C LEU A 119 14.22 -13.52 -28.34
N THR A 120 13.69 -14.57 -27.70
CA THR A 120 14.02 -15.95 -28.03
C THR A 120 12.83 -16.86 -27.73
N ASP A 121 12.71 -17.98 -28.43
CA ASP A 121 11.77 -19.04 -28.08
C ASP A 121 12.53 -20.36 -27.91
N MET A 122 12.03 -21.21 -27.01
CA MET A 122 12.62 -22.52 -26.76
C MET A 122 11.54 -23.56 -26.47
N PRO A 123 11.80 -24.85 -26.75
CA PRO A 123 10.81 -25.91 -26.55
C PRO A 123 10.26 -26.00 -25.11
N VAL A 124 11.05 -25.58 -24.12
CA VAL A 124 10.71 -25.59 -22.69
C VAL A 124 10.47 -24.18 -22.12
N GLY A 125 9.95 -23.26 -22.94
CA GLY A 125 9.86 -21.83 -22.62
C GLY A 125 9.14 -21.50 -21.32
N VAL A 126 7.98 -22.12 -21.06
CA VAL A 126 7.24 -21.86 -19.81
C VAL A 126 7.94 -22.44 -18.57
N LEU A 127 8.63 -23.59 -18.71
CA LEU A 127 9.41 -24.18 -17.61
C LEU A 127 10.63 -23.32 -17.26
N TYR A 128 11.25 -22.69 -18.24
CA TYR A 128 12.31 -21.70 -18.01
C TYR A 128 11.79 -20.51 -17.17
N ILE A 129 10.59 -20.01 -17.48
CA ILE A 129 10.01 -18.90 -16.72
C ILE A 129 9.79 -19.32 -15.27
N LEU A 130 9.19 -20.49 -15.03
CA LEU A 130 9.04 -21.05 -13.68
C LEU A 130 10.39 -21.15 -12.94
N ALA A 131 11.40 -21.75 -13.58
CA ALA A 131 12.72 -21.93 -12.96
C ALA A 131 13.37 -20.59 -12.58
N ILE A 132 13.21 -19.57 -13.43
CA ILE A 132 13.75 -18.24 -13.15
C ILE A 132 12.95 -17.53 -12.06
N THR A 133 11.62 -17.59 -12.08
CA THR A 133 10.80 -16.96 -11.02
C THR A 133 11.08 -17.58 -9.65
N SER A 134 11.32 -18.89 -9.56
CA SER A 134 11.75 -19.53 -8.30
C SER A 134 13.07 -18.96 -7.76
N ILE A 135 13.98 -18.52 -8.63
CA ILE A 135 15.25 -17.87 -8.21
C ILE A 135 14.98 -16.51 -7.54
N GLY A 136 13.97 -15.77 -8.01
CA GLY A 136 13.58 -14.49 -7.43
C GLY A 136 13.18 -14.59 -5.95
N VAL A 137 12.55 -15.71 -5.56
CA VAL A 137 12.15 -15.98 -4.16
C VAL A 137 13.35 -16.06 -3.22
N TYR A 138 14.49 -16.59 -3.69
CA TYR A 138 15.72 -16.60 -2.89
C TYR A 138 16.20 -15.19 -2.57
N GLY A 139 15.97 -14.22 -3.45
CA GLY A 139 16.28 -12.82 -3.18
C GLY A 139 15.58 -12.31 -1.91
N ILE A 140 14.31 -12.66 -1.72
CA ILE A 140 13.49 -12.28 -0.55
C ILE A 140 14.01 -12.95 0.73
N VAL A 141 14.29 -14.27 0.69
CA VAL A 141 14.82 -15.01 1.85
C VAL A 141 16.16 -14.45 2.29
N LEU A 142 17.07 -14.30 1.32
CA LEU A 142 18.45 -13.87 1.56
C LEU A 142 18.48 -12.45 2.10
N ALA A 143 17.56 -11.57 1.66
CA ALA A 143 17.42 -10.23 2.19
C ALA A 143 16.98 -10.23 3.66
N GLY A 144 15.98 -11.04 4.01
CA GLY A 144 15.53 -11.23 5.39
C GLY A 144 16.62 -11.79 6.30
N TRP A 145 17.39 -12.77 5.81
CA TRP A 145 18.52 -13.35 6.54
C TRP A 145 19.69 -12.38 6.70
N ALA A 146 20.10 -11.70 5.63
CA ALA A 146 21.25 -10.80 5.64
C ALA A 146 21.05 -9.56 6.53
N SER A 147 19.80 -9.18 6.79
CA SER A 147 19.41 -8.07 7.64
C SER A 147 19.87 -8.19 9.10
N GLY A 148 20.24 -9.38 9.58
CA GLY A 148 20.81 -9.57 10.92
C GLY A 148 19.83 -9.36 12.10
N SER A 149 18.54 -9.21 11.80
CA SER A 149 17.44 -9.07 12.78
C SER A 149 16.43 -10.20 12.64
N THR A 150 15.88 -10.66 13.76
CA THR A 150 14.91 -11.77 13.80
C THR A 150 13.57 -11.43 13.16
N TYR A 151 13.16 -10.16 13.22
CA TYR A 151 11.88 -9.70 12.68
C TYR A 151 11.85 -9.72 11.13
N PRO A 152 12.82 -9.12 10.42
CA PRO A 152 12.94 -9.26 8.96
C PRO A 152 13.05 -10.70 8.49
N LEU A 153 13.79 -11.54 9.22
CA LEU A 153 13.94 -12.96 8.90
C LEU A 153 12.60 -13.69 8.95
N LEU A 154 11.79 -13.46 10.00
CA LEU A 154 10.48 -14.09 10.14
C LEU A 154 9.51 -13.62 9.04
N GLY A 155 9.55 -12.34 8.66
CA GLY A 155 8.79 -11.81 7.53
C GLY A 155 9.20 -12.43 6.19
N GLY A 156 10.51 -12.55 5.94
CA GLY A 156 11.07 -13.18 4.73
C GLY A 156 10.72 -14.68 4.62
N LEU A 157 10.79 -15.43 5.73
CA LEU A 157 10.41 -16.84 5.78
C LEU A 157 8.93 -17.06 5.49
N ARG A 158 8.04 -16.21 6.04
CA ARG A 158 6.59 -16.26 5.77
C ARG A 158 6.29 -15.96 4.30
N SER A 159 6.92 -14.93 3.73
CA SER A 159 6.82 -14.59 2.31
C SER A 159 7.16 -15.79 1.43
N THR A 160 8.29 -16.41 1.71
CA THR A 160 8.83 -17.52 0.93
C THR A 160 7.94 -18.75 0.98
N ALA A 161 7.46 -19.10 2.18
CA ALA A 161 6.51 -20.20 2.33
C ALA A 161 5.21 -19.97 1.54
N GLN A 162 4.75 -18.72 1.48
CA GLN A 162 3.64 -18.31 0.64
C GLN A 162 3.99 -18.49 -0.84
N VAL A 163 5.04 -17.84 -1.35
CA VAL A 163 5.34 -17.81 -2.78
C VAL A 163 5.51 -19.22 -3.32
N ILE A 164 6.30 -20.07 -2.64
CA ILE A 164 6.50 -21.48 -3.02
C ILE A 164 5.18 -22.26 -3.06
N SER A 165 4.29 -22.06 -2.09
CA SER A 165 3.01 -22.80 -2.04
C SER A 165 2.10 -22.46 -3.22
N TYR A 166 2.09 -21.19 -3.64
CA TYR A 166 1.26 -20.73 -4.75
C TYR A 166 1.90 -20.96 -6.12
N GLU A 167 3.23 -21.03 -6.17
CA GLU A 167 3.98 -21.47 -7.35
C GLU A 167 3.62 -22.92 -7.74
N ILE A 168 3.47 -23.82 -6.77
CA ILE A 168 3.00 -25.21 -7.02
C ILE A 168 1.60 -25.22 -7.66
N ALA A 169 0.66 -24.44 -7.10
CA ALA A 169 -0.69 -24.34 -7.64
C ALA A 169 -0.70 -23.74 -9.06
N MET A 170 0.16 -22.75 -9.32
CA MET A 170 0.36 -22.15 -10.63
C MET A 170 0.93 -23.15 -11.65
N ALA A 171 1.96 -23.92 -11.27
CA ALA A 171 2.56 -24.94 -12.13
C ALA A 171 1.57 -26.04 -12.52
N LEU A 172 0.69 -26.47 -11.61
CA LEU A 172 -0.39 -27.41 -11.92
C LEU A 172 -1.38 -26.84 -12.95
N CYS A 173 -1.65 -25.53 -12.93
CA CYS A 173 -2.47 -24.90 -13.96
C CYS A 173 -1.81 -24.93 -15.33
N PHE A 174 -0.48 -24.79 -15.40
CA PHE A 174 0.27 -24.88 -16.65
C PHE A 174 0.25 -26.28 -17.25
N ALA A 175 0.26 -27.33 -16.43
CA ALA A 175 0.14 -28.70 -16.92
C ALA A 175 -1.12 -28.91 -17.77
N ALA A 176 -2.27 -28.36 -17.36
CA ALA A 176 -3.50 -28.41 -18.14
C ALA A 176 -3.37 -27.67 -19.49
N VAL A 177 -2.67 -26.54 -19.52
CA VAL A 177 -2.39 -25.79 -20.75
C VAL A 177 -1.48 -26.57 -21.69
N PHE A 178 -0.43 -27.22 -21.17
CA PHE A 178 0.49 -28.03 -21.98
C PHE A 178 -0.19 -29.24 -22.61
N LEU A 179 -1.06 -29.93 -21.85
CA LEU A 179 -1.86 -31.04 -22.37
C LEU A 179 -2.78 -30.61 -23.52
N HIS A 180 -3.28 -29.38 -23.47
CA HIS A 180 -4.15 -28.87 -24.53
C HIS A 180 -3.37 -28.29 -25.71
N ALA A 181 -2.25 -27.59 -25.48
CA ALA A 181 -1.45 -27.00 -26.56
C ALA A 181 -0.56 -28.02 -27.28
N GLY A 182 -0.19 -29.13 -26.62
CA GLY A 182 0.77 -30.11 -27.15
C GLY A 182 2.21 -29.61 -27.21
N THR A 183 2.51 -28.45 -26.60
CA THR A 183 3.84 -27.83 -26.57
C THR A 183 4.02 -26.99 -25.31
N MET A 184 5.29 -26.80 -24.90
CA MET A 184 5.68 -25.92 -23.80
C MET A 184 6.37 -24.63 -24.29
N ALA A 185 6.50 -24.46 -25.60
CA ALA A 185 6.99 -23.23 -26.23
C ALA A 185 5.90 -22.15 -26.21
N THR A 186 6.25 -20.92 -25.85
CA THR A 186 5.28 -19.83 -25.67
C THR A 186 4.64 -19.40 -26.99
N SER A 187 5.42 -19.36 -28.08
CA SER A 187 4.89 -19.04 -29.42
C SER A 187 3.93 -20.14 -29.90
N GLY A 188 4.26 -21.40 -29.63
CA GLY A 188 3.45 -22.56 -29.99
C GLY A 188 2.12 -22.60 -29.23
N ILE A 189 2.13 -22.23 -27.94
CA ILE A 189 0.90 -22.10 -27.15
C ILE A 189 -0.01 -21.01 -27.72
N VAL A 190 0.53 -19.83 -28.04
CA VAL A 190 -0.26 -18.73 -28.63
C VAL A 190 -0.85 -19.15 -29.98
N ALA A 191 -0.06 -19.83 -30.82
CA ALA A 191 -0.54 -20.33 -32.11
C ALA A 191 -1.66 -21.38 -31.97
N ALA A 192 -1.61 -22.23 -30.94
CA ALA A 192 -2.64 -23.23 -30.64
C ALA A 192 -3.96 -22.61 -30.14
N GLN A 193 -3.94 -21.34 -29.72
CA GLN A 193 -5.13 -20.59 -29.28
C GLN A 193 -5.85 -19.86 -30.42
N TYR A 194 -5.46 -20.10 -31.67
CA TYR A 194 -6.15 -19.53 -32.82
C TYR A 194 -7.58 -20.11 -32.93
N GLY A 195 -8.59 -19.24 -32.84
CA GLY A 195 -10.01 -19.60 -32.90
C GLY A 195 -10.70 -19.56 -31.53
N THR A 196 -10.19 -20.28 -30.52
CA THR A 196 -10.76 -20.27 -29.16
C THR A 196 -9.69 -20.06 -28.10
N TRP A 197 -9.99 -19.16 -27.16
CA TRP A 197 -9.10 -18.89 -26.03
C TRP A 197 -9.21 -19.95 -24.96
N TYR A 198 -8.09 -20.25 -24.30
CA TYR A 198 -8.06 -21.25 -23.24
C TYR A 198 -8.79 -20.83 -21.98
N VAL A 199 -9.12 -19.54 -21.78
CA VAL A 199 -10.03 -19.13 -20.70
C VAL A 199 -11.36 -19.89 -20.75
N PHE A 200 -11.92 -20.10 -21.95
CA PHE A 200 -13.21 -20.77 -22.08
C PHE A 200 -13.12 -22.29 -21.93
N LEU A 201 -11.99 -22.88 -22.32
CA LEU A 201 -11.76 -24.33 -22.25
C LEU A 201 -11.25 -24.79 -20.88
N LEU A 202 -10.41 -23.98 -20.25
CA LEU A 202 -9.67 -24.29 -19.01
C LEU A 202 -10.02 -23.28 -17.90
N LEU A 203 -11.31 -22.98 -17.75
CA LEU A 203 -11.80 -21.98 -16.80
C LEU A 203 -11.33 -22.22 -15.33
N PRO A 204 -11.35 -23.45 -14.78
CA PRO A 204 -10.82 -23.70 -13.45
C PRO A 204 -9.33 -23.37 -13.33
N SER A 205 -8.51 -23.78 -14.31
CA SER A 205 -7.07 -23.44 -14.35
C SER A 205 -6.86 -21.94 -14.41
N PHE A 206 -7.66 -21.22 -15.19
CA PHE A 206 -7.56 -19.76 -15.28
C PHE A 206 -7.85 -19.07 -13.95
N LEU A 207 -8.92 -19.47 -13.25
CA LEU A 207 -9.27 -18.87 -11.96
C LEU A 207 -8.25 -19.20 -10.87
N ILE A 208 -7.79 -20.46 -10.80
CA ILE A 208 -6.74 -20.86 -9.84
C ILE A 208 -5.46 -20.08 -10.15
N TYR A 209 -5.09 -19.95 -11.42
CA TYR A 209 -3.96 -19.13 -11.84
C TYR A 209 -4.11 -17.67 -11.42
N CYS A 210 -5.29 -17.06 -11.61
CA CYS A 210 -5.56 -15.67 -11.19
C CYS A 210 -5.42 -15.47 -9.68
N VAL A 211 -5.76 -16.47 -8.86
CA VAL A 211 -5.53 -16.40 -7.41
C VAL A 211 -4.05 -16.62 -7.09
N SER A 212 -3.40 -17.60 -7.72
CA SER A 212 -1.99 -17.92 -7.49
C SER A 212 -1.03 -16.82 -7.92
N MET A 213 -1.29 -16.11 -9.02
CA MET A 213 -0.44 -15.00 -9.46
C MET A 213 -0.43 -13.83 -8.45
N VAL A 214 -1.50 -13.66 -7.67
CA VAL A 214 -1.55 -12.65 -6.59
C VAL A 214 -0.73 -13.11 -5.39
N GLY A 215 -0.76 -14.40 -5.08
CA GLY A 215 0.12 -15.00 -4.07
C GLY A 215 1.60 -14.91 -4.42
N GLU A 216 1.94 -15.16 -5.69
CA GLU A 216 3.31 -15.10 -6.22
C GLU A 216 3.94 -13.69 -6.11
N THR A 217 3.12 -12.66 -6.32
CA THR A 217 3.58 -11.26 -6.34
C THR A 217 3.56 -10.58 -4.98
N ASN A 218 3.21 -11.30 -3.90
CA ASN A 218 3.12 -10.78 -2.54
C ASN A 218 2.31 -9.48 -2.40
N ARG A 219 1.30 -9.27 -3.24
CA ARG A 219 0.54 -8.00 -3.27
C ARG A 219 -0.77 -8.11 -2.49
N ALA A 220 -1.20 -6.99 -1.92
CA ALA A 220 -2.46 -6.89 -1.20
C ALA A 220 -3.61 -7.45 -2.06
N PRO A 221 -4.42 -8.39 -1.54
CA PRO A 221 -4.63 -8.75 -0.13
C PRO A 221 -3.65 -9.77 0.49
N PHE A 222 -2.69 -10.31 -0.26
CA PHE A 222 -1.78 -11.40 0.15
C PHE A 222 -0.36 -10.89 0.41
N ASP A 223 -0.26 -9.74 1.06
CA ASP A 223 0.99 -9.02 1.29
C ASP A 223 1.47 -9.24 2.73
N LEU A 224 2.08 -10.41 2.96
CA LEU A 224 2.67 -10.76 4.25
C LEU A 224 3.92 -9.94 4.61
N PRO A 225 4.81 -9.57 3.65
CA PRO A 225 6.03 -8.86 3.98
C PRO A 225 5.83 -7.35 4.20
N GLU A 226 4.92 -6.69 3.46
CA GLU A 226 4.69 -5.22 3.56
C GLU A 226 3.59 -4.88 4.59
N ALA A 227 2.96 -5.87 5.22
CA ALA A 227 1.86 -5.62 6.15
C ALA A 227 2.34 -4.91 7.43
N GLU A 228 2.28 -3.57 7.43
CA GLU A 228 2.55 -2.69 8.58
C GLU A 228 1.76 -3.06 9.85
N GLY A 229 0.60 -3.70 9.69
CA GLY A 229 -0.25 -4.17 10.80
C GLY A 229 0.06 -5.57 11.32
N GLU A 230 1.00 -6.29 10.69
CA GLU A 230 1.51 -7.59 11.12
C GLU A 230 2.95 -7.43 11.66
N LEU A 231 3.69 -8.53 11.78
CA LEU A 231 5.11 -8.49 12.11
C LEU A 231 5.84 -7.60 11.08
N VAL A 232 6.59 -6.61 11.58
CA VAL A 232 7.59 -5.74 10.94
C VAL A 232 7.85 -6.03 9.44
N GLY A 233 7.89 -4.98 8.59
CA GLY A 233 7.91 -4.98 7.12
C GLY A 233 8.92 -5.85 6.33
N GLY A 234 9.17 -7.09 6.76
CA GLY A 234 10.06 -8.08 6.15
C GLY A 234 11.45 -7.52 5.91
N PHE A 235 11.96 -7.78 4.70
CA PHE A 235 13.24 -7.29 4.24
C PHE A 235 13.24 -5.78 3.93
N HIS A 236 12.12 -5.06 4.02
CA HIS A 236 12.11 -3.62 3.73
C HIS A 236 12.73 -2.78 4.85
N THR A 237 12.88 -3.30 6.06
CA THR A 237 13.21 -2.46 7.22
C THR A 237 14.65 -2.00 7.27
N GLU A 238 15.60 -2.81 6.80
CA GLU A 238 17.02 -2.48 6.84
C GLU A 238 17.50 -1.80 5.54
N TYR A 239 16.79 -1.99 4.43
CA TYR A 239 17.19 -1.53 3.12
C TYR A 239 16.80 -0.08 2.84
N SER A 240 17.77 0.72 2.36
CA SER A 240 17.58 2.12 1.97
C SER A 240 17.91 2.33 0.47
N SER A 241 17.58 3.52 -0.04
CA SER A 241 18.04 4.04 -1.33
C SER A 241 17.79 3.10 -2.51
N LEU A 242 18.78 2.92 -3.40
CA LEU A 242 18.69 2.11 -4.61
C LEU A 242 18.49 0.61 -4.33
N LYS A 243 18.99 0.07 -3.22
CA LYS A 243 18.79 -1.35 -2.89
C LYS A 243 17.34 -1.65 -2.56
N PHE A 244 16.68 -0.77 -1.80
CA PHE A 244 15.24 -0.82 -1.60
C PHE A 244 14.48 -0.66 -2.92
N ALA A 245 14.87 0.32 -3.74
CA ALA A 245 14.23 0.56 -5.03
C ALA A 245 14.32 -0.65 -5.98
N MET A 246 15.42 -1.43 -5.93
CA MET A 246 15.56 -2.65 -6.73
C MET A 246 14.58 -3.76 -6.32
N PHE A 247 14.30 -3.94 -5.03
CA PHE A 247 13.27 -4.89 -4.60
C PHE A 247 11.88 -4.47 -5.08
N MET A 248 11.50 -3.21 -4.85
CA MET A 248 10.22 -2.70 -5.33
C MET A 248 10.12 -2.81 -6.85
N LEU A 249 11.20 -2.50 -7.58
CA LEU A 249 11.24 -2.67 -9.02
C LEU A 249 11.02 -4.13 -9.41
N ALA A 250 11.72 -5.07 -8.77
CA ALA A 250 11.59 -6.50 -9.03
C ALA A 250 10.16 -7.00 -8.81
N GLU A 251 9.50 -6.59 -7.73
CA GLU A 251 8.11 -6.98 -7.44
C GLU A 251 7.12 -6.47 -8.49
N TYR A 252 7.22 -5.19 -8.88
CA TYR A 252 6.34 -4.66 -9.92
C TYR A 252 6.64 -5.23 -11.31
N VAL A 253 7.90 -5.53 -11.62
CA VAL A 253 8.25 -6.24 -12.86
C VAL A 253 7.69 -7.66 -12.82
N ASN A 254 7.77 -8.37 -11.70
CA ASN A 254 7.18 -9.70 -11.55
C ASN A 254 5.65 -9.65 -11.70
N MET A 255 4.98 -8.60 -11.22
CA MET A 255 3.56 -8.36 -11.46
C MET A 255 3.23 -8.23 -12.95
N ALA A 256 4.10 -7.56 -13.72
CA ALA A 256 3.99 -7.52 -15.17
C ALA A 256 4.26 -8.91 -15.80
N THR A 257 5.25 -9.67 -15.30
CA THR A 257 5.59 -11.02 -15.77
C THR A 257 4.41 -11.99 -15.63
N VAL A 258 3.82 -12.09 -14.43
CA VAL A 258 2.70 -13.01 -14.20
C VAL A 258 1.44 -12.59 -14.97
N SER A 259 1.24 -11.28 -15.19
CA SER A 259 0.17 -10.75 -16.05
C SER A 259 0.39 -11.07 -17.53
N ALA A 260 1.63 -11.01 -17.98
CA ALA A 260 2.05 -11.38 -19.33
C ALA A 260 1.94 -12.88 -19.59
N LEU A 261 2.29 -13.71 -18.61
CA LEU A 261 2.04 -15.16 -18.64
C LEU A 261 0.54 -15.48 -18.71
N ALA A 262 -0.30 -14.82 -17.90
CA ALA A 262 -1.74 -14.99 -17.93
C ALA A 262 -2.29 -14.73 -19.35
N THR A 263 -1.83 -13.63 -19.93
CA THR A 263 -2.20 -13.19 -21.28
C THR A 263 -1.75 -14.21 -22.34
N THR A 264 -0.53 -14.72 -22.22
CA THR A 264 0.08 -15.67 -23.16
C THR A 264 -0.56 -17.04 -23.10
N LEU A 265 -0.86 -17.55 -21.89
CA LEU A 265 -1.34 -18.91 -21.70
C LEU A 265 -2.86 -19.04 -21.82
N PHE A 266 -3.62 -18.02 -21.44
CA PHE A 266 -5.09 -18.13 -21.37
C PHE A 266 -5.84 -17.23 -22.36
N LEU A 267 -5.34 -16.02 -22.63
CA LEU A 267 -6.05 -15.01 -23.44
C LEU A 267 -5.54 -14.92 -24.89
N GLY A 268 -4.90 -15.96 -25.44
CA GLY A 268 -4.46 -15.97 -26.84
C GLY A 268 -3.29 -15.02 -27.14
N GLY A 269 -2.50 -14.64 -26.13
CA GLY A 269 -1.32 -13.79 -26.30
C GLY A 269 -1.63 -12.46 -26.99
N TRP A 270 -0.94 -12.20 -28.09
CA TRP A 270 -1.05 -10.98 -28.90
C TRP A 270 -2.26 -10.98 -29.87
N HIS A 271 -3.03 -12.07 -29.97
CA HIS A 271 -4.22 -12.09 -30.81
C HIS A 271 -5.29 -11.09 -30.32
N ALA A 272 -5.98 -10.42 -31.24
CA ALA A 272 -7.02 -9.45 -30.92
C ALA A 272 -8.15 -10.08 -30.08
N PRO A 273 -8.75 -9.32 -29.14
CA PRO A 273 -9.91 -9.75 -28.39
C PRO A 273 -11.13 -9.95 -29.30
N TRP A 274 -11.99 -10.89 -28.95
CA TRP A 274 -13.32 -11.00 -29.54
C TRP A 274 -14.16 -9.76 -29.16
N PRO A 275 -14.88 -9.10 -30.08
CA PRO A 275 -15.15 -9.44 -31.49
C PRO A 275 -14.19 -8.77 -32.52
N ILE A 276 -13.19 -8.01 -32.08
CA ILE A 276 -12.28 -7.24 -32.96
C ILE A 276 -11.39 -8.18 -33.82
N ASN A 277 -11.20 -9.42 -33.39
CA ASN A 277 -10.52 -10.47 -34.16
C ASN A 277 -11.15 -10.78 -35.52
N MET A 278 -12.40 -10.37 -35.78
CA MET A 278 -13.09 -10.55 -37.06
C MET A 278 -12.60 -9.57 -38.13
N TRP A 279 -11.87 -8.52 -37.75
CA TRP A 279 -11.25 -7.60 -38.69
C TRP A 279 -9.94 -8.18 -39.23
N SER A 280 -9.82 -8.30 -40.56
CA SER A 280 -8.71 -8.95 -41.26
C SER A 280 -7.33 -8.33 -40.97
N GLY A 281 -7.26 -7.05 -40.57
CA GLY A 281 -6.02 -6.35 -40.21
C GLY A 281 -5.68 -6.33 -38.71
N ALA A 282 -6.56 -6.84 -37.83
CA ALA A 282 -6.42 -6.67 -36.38
C ALA A 282 -5.18 -7.37 -35.79
N ASN A 283 -4.66 -8.39 -36.47
CA ASN A 283 -3.53 -9.20 -36.04
C ASN A 283 -2.26 -8.98 -36.88
N THR A 284 -2.27 -8.02 -37.82
CA THR A 284 -1.13 -7.79 -38.72
C THR A 284 -0.23 -6.65 -38.23
N GLY A 285 1.08 -6.82 -38.35
CA GLY A 285 2.08 -5.80 -38.00
C GLY A 285 2.13 -5.49 -36.50
N TRP A 286 2.20 -4.21 -36.16
CA TRP A 286 2.39 -3.73 -34.78
C TRP A 286 1.12 -3.80 -33.91
N TRP A 287 -0.04 -4.13 -34.47
CA TRP A 287 -1.28 -4.23 -33.69
C TRP A 287 -1.23 -5.31 -32.60
N GLY A 288 -0.51 -6.41 -32.82
CA GLY A 288 -0.33 -7.46 -31.82
C GLY A 288 0.27 -6.94 -30.51
N LEU A 289 1.25 -6.04 -30.60
CA LEU A 289 1.87 -5.41 -29.43
C LEU A 289 0.87 -4.60 -28.60
N LEU A 290 -0.04 -3.90 -29.27
CA LEU A 290 -1.09 -3.11 -28.60
C LEU A 290 -2.05 -4.03 -27.84
N TRP A 291 -2.51 -5.12 -28.45
CA TRP A 291 -3.42 -6.06 -27.79
C TRP A 291 -2.77 -6.77 -26.62
N PHE A 292 -1.53 -7.23 -26.80
CA PHE A 292 -0.75 -7.83 -25.72
C PHE A 292 -0.60 -6.85 -24.55
N THR A 293 -0.15 -5.63 -24.83
CA THR A 293 0.02 -4.58 -23.82
C THR A 293 -1.30 -4.25 -23.12
N ALA A 294 -2.40 -4.09 -23.85
CA ALA A 294 -3.72 -3.80 -23.29
C ALA A 294 -4.21 -4.90 -22.34
N LYS A 295 -4.00 -6.17 -22.69
CA LYS A 295 -4.37 -7.31 -21.82
C LYS A 295 -3.50 -7.38 -20.56
N VAL A 296 -2.20 -7.15 -20.69
CA VAL A 296 -1.29 -7.04 -19.53
C VAL A 296 -1.76 -5.91 -18.60
N TRP A 297 -2.05 -4.73 -19.13
CA TRP A 297 -2.57 -3.60 -18.35
C TRP A 297 -3.94 -3.87 -17.73
N THR A 298 -4.77 -4.73 -18.34
CA THR A 298 -6.03 -5.17 -17.74
C THR A 298 -5.79 -5.99 -16.47
N PHE A 299 -4.82 -6.91 -16.47
CA PHE A 299 -4.44 -7.63 -15.25
C PHE A 299 -3.79 -6.72 -14.22
N LEU A 300 -2.92 -5.79 -14.63
CA LEU A 300 -2.36 -4.78 -13.72
C LEU A 300 -3.47 -3.92 -13.07
N PHE A 301 -4.50 -3.56 -13.84
CA PHE A 301 -5.68 -2.89 -13.29
C PHE A 301 -6.43 -3.77 -12.27
N VAL A 302 -6.56 -5.07 -12.54
CA VAL A 302 -7.15 -6.02 -11.57
C VAL A 302 -6.33 -6.07 -10.28
N PHE A 303 -4.99 -6.11 -10.35
CA PHE A 303 -4.14 -6.04 -9.14
C PHE A 303 -4.42 -4.78 -8.30
N ILE A 304 -4.48 -3.62 -8.96
CA ILE A 304 -4.80 -2.34 -8.30
C ILE A 304 -6.20 -2.37 -7.69
N TRP A 305 -7.16 -2.98 -8.39
CA TRP A 305 -8.54 -3.09 -7.94
C TRP A 305 -8.71 -4.04 -6.76
N LEU A 306 -7.98 -5.16 -6.73
CA LEU A 306 -7.92 -6.07 -5.59
C LEU A 306 -7.39 -5.35 -4.34
N ARG A 307 -6.30 -4.59 -4.48
CA ARG A 307 -5.73 -3.79 -3.37
C ARG A 307 -6.71 -2.76 -2.81
N GLY A 308 -7.48 -2.10 -3.67
CA GLY A 308 -8.45 -1.08 -3.25
C GLY A 308 -9.74 -1.65 -2.64
N THR A 309 -9.99 -2.96 -2.76
CA THR A 309 -11.28 -3.57 -2.43
C THR A 309 -11.20 -4.60 -1.31
N LEU A 310 -10.19 -5.47 -1.33
CA LEU A 310 -10.11 -6.61 -0.44
C LEU A 310 -9.33 -6.30 0.84
N PRO A 311 -9.78 -6.76 2.02
CA PRO A 311 -8.99 -6.71 3.23
C PRO A 311 -7.82 -7.70 3.15
N ARG A 312 -6.77 -7.45 3.94
CA ARG A 312 -5.63 -8.37 4.06
C ARG A 312 -6.08 -9.70 4.67
N LEU A 313 -5.55 -10.82 4.17
CA LEU A 313 -5.78 -12.14 4.77
C LEU A 313 -4.63 -12.52 5.72
N ARG A 314 -4.97 -13.19 6.82
CA ARG A 314 -3.98 -13.77 7.73
C ARG A 314 -3.25 -14.94 7.07
N TYR A 315 -1.97 -15.12 7.39
CA TYR A 315 -1.11 -16.21 6.91
C TYR A 315 -1.79 -17.58 6.94
N ASP A 316 -2.39 -17.96 8.08
CA ASP A 316 -3.01 -19.27 8.24
C ASP A 316 -4.19 -19.50 7.29
N GLN A 317 -5.03 -18.47 7.09
CA GLN A 317 -6.19 -18.55 6.19
C GLN A 317 -5.74 -18.68 4.74
N PHE A 318 -4.69 -17.93 4.39
CA PHE A 318 -4.09 -17.95 3.08
C PHE A 318 -3.47 -19.31 2.77
N MET A 319 -2.61 -19.84 3.64
CA MET A 319 -2.02 -21.17 3.45
C MET A 319 -3.07 -22.29 3.35
N ASN A 320 -4.15 -22.20 4.13
CA ASN A 320 -5.28 -23.12 4.02
C ASN A 320 -5.98 -23.04 2.65
N LEU A 321 -6.12 -21.85 2.07
CA LEU A 321 -6.70 -21.69 0.73
C LEU A 321 -5.86 -22.40 -0.34
N GLY A 322 -4.54 -22.19 -0.33
CA GLY A 322 -3.63 -22.87 -1.25
C GLY A 322 -3.67 -24.40 -1.12
N TRP A 323 -3.39 -24.90 0.08
CA TRP A 323 -3.21 -26.34 0.33
C TRP A 323 -4.50 -27.16 0.38
N LYS A 324 -5.61 -26.60 0.89
CA LYS A 324 -6.86 -27.36 1.03
C LYS A 324 -7.82 -27.17 -0.14
N LEU A 325 -7.69 -26.10 -0.92
CA LEU A 325 -8.60 -25.83 -2.05
C LEU A 325 -7.88 -25.79 -3.39
N LEU A 326 -6.91 -24.89 -3.58
CA LEU A 326 -6.35 -24.63 -4.91
C LEU A 326 -5.58 -25.83 -5.47
N ILE A 327 -4.65 -26.40 -4.70
CA ILE A 327 -3.81 -27.53 -5.14
C ILE A 327 -4.65 -28.81 -5.41
N PRO A 328 -5.55 -29.25 -4.52
CA PRO A 328 -6.37 -30.44 -4.79
C PRO A 328 -7.29 -30.27 -5.99
N VAL A 329 -7.90 -29.09 -6.15
CA VAL A 329 -8.80 -28.83 -7.29
C VAL A 329 -8.03 -28.74 -8.60
N SER A 330 -6.84 -28.12 -8.63
CA SER A 330 -6.01 -28.07 -9.84
C SER A 330 -5.51 -29.45 -10.23
N LEU A 331 -5.11 -30.29 -9.27
CA LEU A 331 -4.70 -31.67 -9.54
C LEU A 331 -5.85 -32.49 -10.13
N LEU A 332 -7.04 -32.43 -9.53
CA LEU A 332 -8.24 -33.08 -10.07
C LEU A 332 -8.54 -32.60 -11.49
N TRP A 333 -8.44 -31.29 -11.73
CA TRP A 333 -8.71 -30.70 -13.03
C TRP A 333 -7.70 -31.15 -14.10
N VAL A 334 -6.42 -31.20 -13.79
CA VAL A 334 -5.38 -31.73 -14.70
C VAL A 334 -5.70 -33.18 -15.10
N MET A 335 -6.12 -34.01 -14.15
CA MET A 335 -6.51 -35.40 -14.43
C MET A 335 -7.72 -35.48 -15.37
N LEU A 336 -8.73 -34.62 -15.18
CA LEU A 336 -9.89 -34.54 -16.06
C LEU A 336 -9.53 -34.07 -17.46
N VAL A 337 -8.68 -33.05 -17.58
CA VAL A 337 -8.19 -32.55 -18.88
C VAL A 337 -7.38 -33.63 -19.61
N ALA A 338 -6.50 -34.34 -18.90
CA ALA A 338 -5.74 -35.45 -19.47
C ALA A 338 -6.66 -36.57 -19.99
N ALA A 339 -7.65 -36.99 -19.19
CA ALA A 339 -8.60 -38.02 -19.59
C ALA A 339 -9.44 -37.59 -20.81
N ALA A 340 -9.96 -36.36 -20.80
CA ALA A 340 -10.72 -35.83 -21.93
C ALA A 340 -9.87 -35.74 -23.20
N ARG A 341 -8.59 -35.39 -23.09
CA ARG A 341 -7.67 -35.38 -24.25
C ARG A 341 -7.40 -36.76 -24.83
N VAL A 342 -7.29 -37.79 -24.00
CA VAL A 342 -7.18 -39.17 -24.49
C VAL A 342 -8.45 -39.59 -25.23
N LEU A 343 -9.63 -39.26 -24.69
CA LEU A 343 -10.91 -39.56 -25.35
C LEU A 343 -11.09 -38.81 -26.67
N ASP A 344 -10.69 -37.54 -26.73
CA ASP A 344 -10.71 -36.76 -27.98
C ASP A 344 -9.81 -37.41 -29.05
N ASN A 345 -8.63 -37.93 -28.66
CA ASN A 345 -7.72 -38.63 -29.57
C ASN A 345 -8.30 -39.95 -30.12
N GLU A 346 -9.13 -40.63 -29.32
CA GLU A 346 -9.87 -41.83 -29.74
C GLU A 346 -11.14 -41.50 -30.56
N GLY A 347 -11.39 -40.22 -30.86
CA GLY A 347 -12.47 -39.76 -31.73
C GLY A 347 -13.79 -39.40 -31.05
N PHE A 348 -13.83 -39.33 -29.70
CA PHE A 348 -15.03 -38.95 -28.97
C PHE A 348 -15.23 -37.43 -28.89
N ALA A 349 -15.85 -36.84 -29.92
CA ALA A 349 -16.03 -35.38 -30.01
C ALA A 349 -16.83 -34.72 -28.87
N TRP A 350 -17.58 -35.50 -28.09
CA TRP A 350 -18.31 -35.00 -26.91
C TRP A 350 -17.39 -34.73 -25.70
N ALA A 351 -16.15 -35.25 -25.70
CA ALA A 351 -15.26 -35.13 -24.56
C ALA A 351 -14.83 -33.67 -24.31
N THR A 352 -14.59 -32.88 -25.37
CA THR A 352 -14.38 -31.42 -25.23
C THR A 352 -15.60 -30.72 -24.60
N ALA A 353 -16.83 -31.05 -25.02
CA ALA A 353 -18.04 -30.44 -24.44
C ALA A 353 -18.24 -30.86 -22.97
N ALA A 354 -18.00 -32.13 -22.64
CA ALA A 354 -18.04 -32.63 -21.26
C ALA A 354 -16.98 -31.97 -20.37
N MET A 355 -15.78 -31.70 -20.90
CA MET A 355 -14.72 -30.96 -20.22
C MET A 355 -15.21 -29.55 -19.86
N ILE A 356 -15.80 -28.82 -20.80
CA ILE A 356 -16.33 -27.46 -20.56
C ILE A 356 -17.40 -27.51 -19.45
N VAL A 357 -18.35 -28.44 -19.52
CA VAL A 357 -19.41 -28.58 -18.51
C VAL A 357 -18.81 -28.92 -17.14
N ALA A 358 -17.88 -29.87 -17.06
CA ALA A 358 -17.17 -30.20 -15.82
C ALA A 358 -16.42 -28.99 -15.27
N GLY A 359 -15.77 -28.20 -16.14
CA GLY A 359 -15.06 -26.98 -15.76
C GLY A 359 -15.97 -25.92 -15.17
N VAL A 360 -17.15 -25.70 -15.78
CA VAL A 360 -18.17 -24.78 -15.26
C VAL A 360 -18.70 -25.26 -13.91
N LEU A 361 -18.98 -26.56 -13.75
CA LEU A 361 -19.46 -27.14 -12.49
C LEU A 361 -18.43 -27.02 -11.35
N ILE A 362 -17.16 -27.34 -11.63
CA ILE A 362 -16.06 -27.21 -10.65
C ILE A 362 -15.87 -25.74 -10.27
N THR A 363 -15.93 -24.85 -11.26
CA THR A 363 -15.84 -23.40 -11.02
C THR A 363 -16.99 -22.92 -10.14
N ALA A 364 -18.23 -23.32 -10.44
CA ALA A 364 -19.40 -22.96 -9.64
C ALA A 364 -19.31 -23.52 -8.21
N LEU A 365 -18.79 -24.74 -8.04
CA LEU A 365 -18.53 -25.33 -6.74
C LEU A 365 -17.48 -24.54 -5.96
N MET A 366 -16.35 -24.18 -6.59
CA MET A 366 -15.31 -23.35 -5.99
C MET A 366 -15.85 -22.00 -5.51
N ILE A 367 -16.60 -21.30 -6.38
CA ILE A 367 -17.20 -20.00 -6.04
C ILE A 367 -18.22 -20.18 -4.90
N GLY A 368 -19.05 -21.23 -4.95
CA GLY A 368 -20.01 -21.54 -3.89
C GLY A 368 -19.35 -21.83 -2.55
N MET A 369 -18.23 -22.57 -2.54
CA MET A 369 -17.43 -22.81 -1.34
C MET A 369 -16.83 -21.51 -0.78
N PHE A 370 -16.32 -20.64 -1.65
CA PHE A 370 -15.77 -19.34 -1.26
C PHE A 370 -16.83 -18.42 -0.63
N LEU A 371 -18.00 -18.29 -1.29
CA LEU A 371 -19.12 -17.49 -0.77
C LEU A 371 -19.66 -18.06 0.55
N ARG A 372 -19.67 -19.38 0.71
CA ARG A 372 -20.05 -20.04 1.98
C ARG A 372 -19.04 -19.79 3.09
N ALA A 373 -17.75 -19.74 2.79
CA ALA A 373 -16.71 -19.45 3.78
C ALA A 373 -16.83 -18.00 4.30
N GLY A 374 -17.10 -17.04 3.41
CA GLY A 374 -17.34 -15.64 3.77
C GLY A 374 -18.64 -15.39 4.56
N ARG A 375 -19.56 -16.35 4.59
CA ARG A 375 -20.81 -16.31 5.36
C ARG A 375 -20.68 -16.78 6.81
N ARG A 376 -19.53 -17.29 7.24
CA ARG A 376 -19.36 -17.61 8.67
C ARG A 376 -19.57 -16.30 9.44
N PRO A 377 -20.60 -16.21 10.30
CA PRO A 377 -20.83 -14.99 11.06
C PRO A 377 -19.52 -14.61 11.75
N GLY A 378 -19.13 -13.34 11.62
CA GLY A 378 -18.09 -12.77 12.47
C GLY A 378 -18.39 -13.11 13.92
N ALA A 379 -17.33 -13.10 14.75
CA ALA A 379 -17.43 -13.40 16.17
C ALA A 379 -18.73 -12.84 16.76
N PRO A 380 -19.44 -13.61 17.62
CA PRO A 380 -20.67 -13.14 18.24
C PRO A 380 -20.43 -11.72 18.76
N PRO A 381 -21.40 -10.80 18.58
CA PRO A 381 -21.25 -9.43 19.05
C PRO A 381 -20.67 -9.48 20.46
N LEU A 382 -19.66 -8.65 20.71
CA LEU A 382 -19.14 -8.45 22.06
C LEU A 382 -20.36 -8.30 22.95
N VAL A 383 -20.50 -9.21 23.91
CA VAL A 383 -21.62 -9.21 24.86
C VAL A 383 -21.74 -7.77 25.33
N ASP A 384 -22.91 -7.15 25.08
CA ASP A 384 -23.18 -5.79 25.51
C ASP A 384 -22.71 -5.71 26.97
N GLU A 385 -21.69 -4.89 27.23
CA GLU A 385 -21.31 -4.62 28.61
C GLU A 385 -22.59 -4.16 29.31
N PRO A 386 -22.93 -4.73 30.48
CA PRO A 386 -24.15 -4.37 31.18
C PRO A 386 -24.20 -2.84 31.26
N GLU A 387 -25.30 -2.26 30.78
CA GLU A 387 -25.56 -0.82 30.77
C GLU A 387 -24.90 -0.18 31.98
N ALA A 388 -23.88 0.64 31.74
CA ALA A 388 -23.22 1.37 32.81
C ALA A 388 -24.31 2.12 33.57
N ASP A 389 -24.48 1.75 34.84
CA ASP A 389 -25.50 2.25 35.76
C ASP A 389 -25.64 3.77 35.59
N GLU A 390 -26.78 4.23 35.09
CA GLU A 390 -27.10 5.66 34.88
C GLU A 390 -27.06 6.48 36.19
N HIS A 391 -26.93 5.79 37.33
CA HIS A 391 -26.87 6.34 38.68
C HIS A 391 -25.51 6.17 39.37
N ALA A 392 -24.47 5.72 38.67
CA ALA A 392 -23.12 5.81 39.21
C ALA A 392 -22.75 7.31 39.33
N PRO A 393 -22.49 7.85 40.53
CA PRO A 393 -22.07 9.23 40.64
C PRO A 393 -20.75 9.33 39.86
N SER A 394 -20.75 10.16 38.81
CA SER A 394 -19.57 10.58 38.03
C SER A 394 -18.64 11.46 38.89
N GLY A 395 -18.31 10.94 40.06
CA GLY A 395 -17.44 11.55 41.03
C GLY A 395 -16.01 11.15 40.73
N VAL A 396 -15.24 12.16 40.33
CA VAL A 396 -13.79 12.28 40.55
C VAL A 396 -12.91 11.57 39.51
N PHE A 397 -12.98 12.00 38.25
CA PHE A 397 -11.86 12.51 37.44
C PHE A 397 -12.33 12.72 35.98
N LEU A 398 -11.92 13.84 35.38
CA LEU A 398 -12.11 14.23 33.97
C LEU A 398 -13.48 14.87 33.64
N GLY A 399 -13.61 16.15 33.97
CA GLY A 399 -14.61 17.06 33.41
C GLY A 399 -14.34 17.41 31.93
N PHE A 400 -14.23 16.40 31.07
CA PHE A 400 -14.31 16.59 29.63
C PHE A 400 -15.73 16.19 29.22
N PRO A 401 -16.54 17.08 28.61
CA PRO A 401 -17.84 16.69 28.09
C PRO A 401 -17.61 15.72 26.94
N THR A 402 -17.71 14.41 27.21
CA THR A 402 -17.91 13.44 26.15
C THR A 402 -19.33 13.69 25.62
N PRO A 403 -19.50 13.93 24.31
CA PRO A 403 -20.83 14.08 23.75
C PRO A 403 -21.66 12.85 24.12
N PRO A 404 -22.92 13.01 24.56
CA PRO A 404 -23.78 11.87 24.80
C PRO A 404 -23.78 11.01 23.54
N LEU A 405 -23.60 9.70 23.71
CA LEU A 405 -23.78 8.74 22.63
C LEU A 405 -25.11 9.07 21.92
N PRO A 406 -25.14 9.20 20.59
CA PRO A 406 -26.37 9.46 19.88
C PRO A 406 -27.42 8.44 20.31
N ALA A 407 -28.60 8.90 20.73
CA ALA A 407 -29.68 8.04 21.24
C ALA A 407 -30.17 6.99 20.22
N ASP A 408 -29.73 7.09 18.97
CA ASP A 408 -30.02 6.14 17.88
C ASP A 408 -28.70 5.62 17.30
N VAL A 409 -27.84 5.00 18.13
CA VAL A 409 -26.92 3.98 17.60
C VAL A 409 -27.82 2.83 17.18
N ARG A 410 -28.35 2.91 15.96
CA ARG A 410 -28.98 1.74 15.35
C ARG A 410 -27.90 0.69 15.32
N HIS A 411 -28.01 -0.28 16.23
CA HIS A 411 -27.44 -1.59 15.99
C HIS A 411 -27.97 -1.96 14.62
N VAL A 412 -27.09 -1.88 13.62
CA VAL A 412 -27.40 -2.39 12.30
C VAL A 412 -27.50 -3.88 12.55
N ASP A 413 -28.73 -4.34 12.80
CA ASP A 413 -29.05 -5.76 12.83
C ASP A 413 -28.31 -6.36 11.65
N ALA A 414 -27.42 -7.31 11.94
CA ALA A 414 -26.63 -7.98 10.94
C ALA A 414 -27.59 -8.66 9.97
N THR A 415 -28.04 -7.91 8.96
CA THR A 415 -29.01 -8.36 7.98
C THR A 415 -28.43 -9.61 7.35
N LYS A 416 -29.22 -10.68 7.29
CA LYS A 416 -28.84 -11.95 6.66
C LYS A 416 -28.06 -11.69 5.36
N GLY A 417 -26.77 -11.93 5.41
CA GLY A 417 -25.84 -11.59 4.33
C GLY A 417 -26.30 -12.07 2.97
N HIS A 418 -26.47 -11.13 2.03
CA HIS A 418 -26.80 -11.44 0.64
C HIS A 418 -25.75 -12.42 0.07
N PRO A 419 -26.10 -13.41 -0.78
CA PRO A 419 -25.13 -14.37 -1.32
C PRO A 419 -23.94 -13.74 -2.05
N LEU A 420 -24.08 -12.50 -2.54
CA LEU A 420 -23.02 -11.73 -3.20
C LEU A 420 -22.39 -10.65 -2.30
N GLU A 421 -22.61 -10.69 -0.98
CA GLU A 421 -22.05 -9.71 -0.04
C GLU A 421 -20.52 -9.61 -0.10
N PRO A 422 -19.73 -10.70 -0.26
CA PRO A 422 -18.29 -10.60 -0.51
C PRO A 422 -17.91 -9.88 -1.82
N LEU A 423 -18.83 -9.83 -2.79
CA LEU A 423 -18.67 -9.12 -4.06
C LEU A 423 -19.19 -7.67 -3.98
N SER A 424 -19.89 -7.30 -2.91
CA SER A 424 -20.45 -5.96 -2.74
C SER A 424 -19.35 -4.90 -2.67
N GLY A 425 -18.20 -5.22 -2.04
CA GLY A 425 -17.03 -4.35 -2.02
C GLY A 425 -16.54 -4.00 -3.43
N PHE A 426 -16.45 -4.97 -4.33
CA PHE A 426 -16.03 -4.74 -5.72
C PHE A 426 -17.01 -3.83 -6.48
N ALA A 427 -18.31 -4.02 -6.26
CA ALA A 427 -19.32 -3.15 -6.86
C ALA A 427 -19.22 -1.72 -6.33
N VAL A 428 -19.04 -1.55 -5.02
CA VAL A 428 -18.87 -0.23 -4.39
C VAL A 428 -17.63 0.47 -4.94
N THR A 429 -16.46 -0.18 -4.96
CA THR A 429 -15.21 0.44 -5.43
C THR A 429 -15.23 0.76 -6.93
N ALA A 430 -15.88 -0.07 -7.74
CA ALA A 430 -16.07 0.22 -9.17
C ALA A 430 -16.98 1.43 -9.39
N LEU A 431 -18.09 1.53 -8.64
CA LEU A 431 -19.03 2.65 -8.75
C LEU A 431 -18.43 3.96 -8.21
N THR A 432 -17.65 3.92 -7.13
CA THR A 432 -17.02 5.12 -6.56
C THR A 432 -15.91 5.66 -7.44
N MET A 433 -15.21 4.81 -8.22
CA MET A 433 -14.13 5.23 -9.12
C MET A 433 -14.54 6.32 -10.12
N PHE A 434 -15.80 6.33 -10.53
CA PHE A 434 -16.35 7.30 -11.50
C PHE A 434 -17.08 8.48 -10.83
N LYS A 435 -17.20 8.49 -9.51
CA LYS A 435 -17.80 9.61 -8.78
C LYS A 435 -16.81 10.77 -8.66
N LYS A 436 -17.35 11.98 -8.53
CA LYS A 436 -16.55 13.18 -8.27
C LYS A 436 -15.94 13.08 -6.87
N PRO A 437 -14.61 13.25 -6.69
CA PRO A 437 -13.97 13.21 -5.38
C PRO A 437 -14.52 14.29 -4.44
N ASN A 438 -14.61 13.97 -3.14
CA ASN A 438 -15.05 14.94 -2.13
C ASN A 438 -13.88 15.78 -1.60
N THR A 439 -12.65 15.25 -1.62
CA THR A 439 -11.46 15.93 -1.09
C THR A 439 -10.80 16.80 -2.17
N GLU A 440 -11.48 17.84 -2.66
CA GLU A 440 -10.91 18.72 -3.70
C GLU A 440 -10.03 19.83 -3.11
N PHE A 441 -10.13 20.12 -1.81
CA PHE A 441 -9.69 21.41 -1.28
C PHE A 441 -8.39 21.40 -0.48
N TYR A 442 -7.83 20.27 -0.05
CA TYR A 442 -6.55 20.25 0.69
C TYR A 442 -5.36 20.07 -0.26
N PRO A 443 -4.25 20.85 -0.16
CA PRO A 443 -3.86 21.75 0.94
C PRO A 443 -4.35 23.21 0.85
N GLU A 444 -5.00 23.65 -0.23
CA GLU A 444 -5.38 25.07 -0.41
C GLU A 444 -6.40 25.61 0.59
N HIS A 445 -7.39 24.80 0.96
CA HIS A 445 -8.36 25.09 2.01
C HIS A 445 -8.21 24.05 3.11
N LYS A 446 -7.74 24.53 4.25
CA LYS A 446 -7.65 23.75 5.49
C LYS A 446 -9.04 23.51 6.04
N VAL A 447 -9.35 22.26 6.35
CA VAL A 447 -10.60 21.91 7.04
C VAL A 447 -10.35 22.09 8.53
N PRO A 448 -11.22 22.79 9.29
CA PRO A 448 -11.09 22.89 10.73
C PRO A 448 -11.12 21.47 11.33
N THR A 449 -10.12 21.14 12.15
CA THR A 449 -10.08 19.85 12.83
C THR A 449 -11.14 19.79 13.93
N ALA A 450 -11.51 18.58 14.35
CA ALA A 450 -12.45 18.42 15.46
C ALA A 450 -11.89 19.06 16.75
N PRO A 451 -12.73 19.61 17.66
CA PRO A 451 -12.26 20.28 18.88
C PRO A 451 -11.32 19.43 19.76
N ARG A 452 -11.49 18.10 19.74
CA ARG A 452 -10.66 17.11 20.46
C ARG A 452 -9.34 16.75 19.77
N TYR A 453 -9.01 17.36 18.64
CA TYR A 453 -7.80 17.02 17.89
C TYR A 453 -6.56 17.53 18.65
N HIS A 454 -5.61 16.63 18.86
CA HIS A 454 -4.33 16.94 19.48
C HIS A 454 -3.31 17.35 18.41
N GLY A 455 -3.16 18.66 18.19
CA GLY A 455 -2.19 19.23 17.25
C GLY A 455 -0.94 19.78 17.95
N ARG A 456 -0.41 20.87 17.39
CA ARG A 456 0.77 21.56 17.93
C ARG A 456 0.56 22.00 19.38
N HIS A 457 1.58 21.82 20.22
CA HIS A 457 1.57 22.36 21.58
C HIS A 457 1.80 23.87 21.57
N GLN A 458 1.11 24.56 22.47
CA GLN A 458 1.24 25.98 22.72
C GLN A 458 1.37 26.24 24.23
N LEU A 459 2.33 27.07 24.60
CA LEU A 459 2.51 27.62 25.95
C LEU A 459 1.76 28.94 26.05
N ASN A 460 0.77 28.99 26.92
CA ASN A 460 -0.14 30.12 27.06
C ASN A 460 0.43 31.21 27.96
N ARG A 461 -0.07 32.44 27.73
CA ARG A 461 0.20 33.63 28.52
C ARG A 461 -1.00 34.01 29.38
N HIS A 462 -0.75 34.76 30.44
CA HIS A 462 -1.76 35.49 31.20
C HIS A 462 -2.19 36.75 30.43
N PRO A 463 -3.34 37.37 30.78
CA PRO A 463 -3.87 38.55 30.08
C PRO A 463 -2.93 39.77 30.04
N ASP A 464 -1.96 39.86 30.95
CA ASP A 464 -0.96 40.92 31.00
C ASP A 464 0.28 40.65 30.12
N GLY A 465 0.44 39.41 29.65
CA GLY A 465 1.56 38.97 28.80
C GLY A 465 2.57 38.06 29.50
N LEU A 466 2.51 37.91 30.84
CA LEU A 466 3.34 36.97 31.59
C LEU A 466 3.06 35.52 31.18
N GLU A 467 4.08 34.67 31.26
CA GLU A 467 3.96 33.26 30.90
C GLU A 467 3.25 32.47 32.00
N LYS A 468 2.34 31.55 31.63
CA LYS A 468 1.70 30.63 32.59
C LYS A 468 2.65 29.52 33.09
N CYS A 469 3.73 29.26 32.35
CA CYS A 469 4.65 28.17 32.63
C CYS A 469 5.60 28.52 33.78
N ILE A 470 5.51 27.77 34.88
CA ILE A 470 6.35 27.96 36.06
C ILE A 470 7.63 27.11 36.07
N GLY A 471 7.89 26.33 35.02
CA GLY A 471 9.10 25.50 34.93
C GLY A 471 9.17 24.36 35.96
N CYS A 472 8.04 23.78 36.37
CA CYS A 472 7.98 22.69 37.37
C CYS A 472 8.34 21.29 36.85
N GLU A 473 8.61 21.13 35.55
CA GLU A 473 9.06 19.89 34.88
C GLU A 473 8.08 18.70 34.89
N LEU A 474 6.88 18.82 35.49
CA LEU A 474 5.89 17.74 35.54
C LEU A 474 5.43 17.24 34.16
N CYS A 475 5.33 18.14 33.17
CA CYS A 475 4.98 17.77 31.80
C CYS A 475 6.05 16.92 31.10
N ALA A 476 7.33 17.13 31.44
CA ALA A 476 8.44 16.30 30.95
C ALA A 476 8.38 14.91 31.57
N TRP A 477 8.18 14.83 32.88
CA TRP A 477 8.01 13.57 33.61
C TRP A 477 6.79 12.74 33.14
N ALA A 478 5.68 13.41 32.84
CA ALA A 478 4.48 12.74 32.35
C ALA A 478 4.58 12.27 30.89
N CYS A 479 5.61 12.68 30.14
CA CYS A 479 5.72 12.36 28.71
C CYS A 479 6.18 10.90 28.49
N PRO A 480 5.32 10.00 27.98
CA PRO A 480 5.70 8.59 27.80
C PRO A 480 6.77 8.38 26.72
N ALA A 481 6.87 9.33 25.79
CA ALA A 481 7.85 9.31 24.71
C ALA A 481 9.16 10.04 25.08
N ASP A 482 9.23 10.67 26.27
CA ASP A 482 10.35 11.51 26.71
C ASP A 482 10.71 12.57 25.63
N ALA A 483 9.67 13.23 25.11
CA ALA A 483 9.77 14.19 24.03
C ALA A 483 9.95 15.64 24.51
N ILE A 484 9.78 15.90 25.80
CA ILE A 484 9.75 17.25 26.37
C ILE A 484 10.96 17.42 27.29
N TYR A 485 11.70 18.51 27.12
CA TYR A 485 12.77 18.94 28.01
C TYR A 485 12.41 20.30 28.61
N VAL A 486 12.49 20.41 29.93
CA VAL A 486 12.17 21.65 30.65
C VAL A 486 13.27 21.92 31.65
N GLU A 487 13.67 23.18 31.76
CA GLU A 487 14.58 23.64 32.79
C GLU A 487 14.01 24.92 33.41
N GLY A 488 13.65 24.88 34.69
CA GLY A 488 13.13 26.03 35.42
C GLY A 488 14.22 26.94 35.99
N ALA A 489 14.01 28.26 35.99
CA ALA A 489 14.85 29.23 36.70
C ALA A 489 13.99 30.13 37.59
N ASP A 490 14.64 30.84 38.52
CA ASP A 490 13.96 31.70 39.49
C ASP A 490 13.73 33.10 38.89
N ASN A 491 12.55 33.68 39.14
CA ASN A 491 12.26 35.07 38.78
C ASN A 491 13.00 36.01 39.75
N THR A 492 13.47 37.16 39.24
CA THR A 492 14.01 38.24 40.07
C THR A 492 13.05 39.43 40.07
N GLU A 493 13.25 40.40 40.97
CA GLU A 493 12.43 41.62 41.01
C GLU A 493 12.52 42.42 39.68
N THR A 494 13.65 42.35 38.98
CA THR A 494 13.89 43.06 37.72
C THR A 494 13.63 42.21 36.46
N GLU A 495 13.70 40.88 36.56
CA GLU A 495 13.53 39.95 35.43
C GLU A 495 12.47 38.89 35.76
N ARG A 496 11.20 39.28 35.63
CA ARG A 496 10.03 38.42 35.91
C ARG A 496 9.33 38.00 34.63
N PHE A 497 9.31 36.70 34.35
CA PHE A 497 8.69 36.11 33.15
C PHE A 497 7.36 35.40 33.45
N SER A 498 7.16 34.96 34.69
CA SER A 498 5.91 34.35 35.16
C SER A 498 5.48 34.98 36.50
N PRO A 499 4.21 34.84 36.92
CA PRO A 499 3.74 35.41 38.19
C PRO A 499 4.38 34.74 39.42
N GLY A 500 4.70 33.44 39.33
CA GLY A 500 5.25 32.68 40.45
C GLY A 500 6.71 32.95 40.75
N GLU A 501 7.27 32.17 41.67
CA GLU A 501 8.70 32.25 42.04
C GLU A 501 9.62 31.78 40.91
N ARG A 502 9.15 30.89 40.04
CA ARG A 502 9.93 30.25 38.98
C ARG A 502 9.25 30.36 37.62
N TYR A 503 10.05 30.32 36.57
CA TYR A 503 9.61 30.29 35.17
C TYR A 503 10.37 29.21 34.40
N GLY A 504 9.81 28.74 33.28
CA GLY A 504 10.52 27.81 32.40
C GLY A 504 11.59 28.55 31.60
N ARG A 505 12.86 28.48 31.99
CA ARG A 505 13.96 29.12 31.24
C ARG A 505 14.17 28.45 29.89
N VAL A 506 14.23 27.12 29.90
CA VAL A 506 14.28 26.30 28.69
C VAL A 506 13.02 25.46 28.62
N TYR A 507 12.39 25.45 27.47
CA TYR A 507 11.27 24.56 27.18
C TYR A 507 11.42 24.09 25.75
N GLN A 508 11.59 22.78 25.55
CA GLN A 508 11.76 22.17 24.24
C GLN A 508 10.81 20.99 24.08
N ILE A 509 10.21 20.87 22.91
CA ILE A 509 9.44 19.69 22.51
C ILE A 509 10.02 19.14 21.22
N ASN A 510 10.44 17.88 21.25
CA ASN A 510 10.90 17.14 20.10
C ASN A 510 9.71 16.47 19.39
N TYR A 511 9.24 17.07 18.30
CA TYR A 511 8.11 16.55 17.53
C TYR A 511 8.42 15.26 16.76
N LEU A 512 9.69 14.86 16.63
CA LEU A 512 10.05 13.55 16.08
C LEU A 512 9.78 12.40 17.05
N ARG A 513 9.69 12.69 18.36
CA ARG A 513 9.39 11.71 19.41
C ARG A 513 7.94 11.79 19.88
N CYS A 514 7.34 12.98 19.81
CA CYS A 514 5.99 13.22 20.30
C CYS A 514 4.95 12.33 19.61
N ILE A 515 4.09 11.68 20.40
CA ILE A 515 2.99 10.83 19.92
C ILE A 515 1.60 11.48 20.00
N GLY A 516 1.51 12.76 20.39
CA GLY A 516 0.24 13.50 20.44
C GLY A 516 -0.78 12.99 21.47
N CYS A 517 -0.34 12.34 22.55
CA CYS A 517 -1.24 11.70 23.52
C CYS A 517 -1.98 12.68 24.46
N GLY A 518 -1.44 13.88 24.70
CA GLY A 518 -2.08 14.89 25.58
C GLY A 518 -1.77 14.77 27.08
N LEU A 519 -1.08 13.72 27.54
CA LEU A 519 -0.77 13.51 28.97
C LEU A 519 0.01 14.67 29.62
N CYS A 520 0.86 15.35 28.86
CA CYS A 520 1.60 16.52 29.32
C CYS A 520 0.71 17.72 29.70
N ILE A 521 -0.47 17.84 29.09
CA ILE A 521 -1.46 18.88 29.40
C ILE A 521 -2.18 18.54 30.70
N GLU A 522 -2.59 17.28 30.86
CA GLU A 522 -3.26 16.80 32.08
C GLU A 522 -2.35 16.93 33.30
N ALA A 523 -1.05 16.69 33.13
CA ALA A 523 -0.06 16.83 34.19
C ALA A 523 0.28 18.29 34.53
N CYS A 524 -0.12 19.28 33.72
CA CYS A 524 0.27 20.67 33.90
C CYS A 524 -0.58 21.36 35.00
N PRO A 525 0.00 21.72 36.17
CA PRO A 525 -0.78 22.24 37.30
C PRO A 525 -1.36 23.64 37.02
N THR A 526 -0.67 24.46 36.23
CA THR A 526 -1.10 25.83 35.90
C THR A 526 -1.86 25.90 34.57
N ARG A 527 -2.11 24.76 33.91
CA ARG A 527 -2.67 24.68 32.54
C ARG A 527 -1.97 25.62 31.56
N ALA A 528 -0.65 25.74 31.70
CA ALA A 528 0.20 26.54 30.83
C ALA A 528 0.31 25.96 29.43
N LEU A 529 0.19 24.64 29.29
CA LEU A 529 0.33 23.92 28.04
C LEU A 529 -1.05 23.55 27.50
N THR A 530 -1.30 23.83 26.23
CA THR A 530 -2.49 23.36 25.49
C THR A 530 -2.09 22.80 24.13
N MET A 531 -2.91 21.94 23.56
CA MET A 531 -2.77 21.49 22.17
C MET A 531 -3.71 22.31 21.31
N THR A 532 -3.18 22.87 20.23
CA THR A 532 -3.93 23.57 19.21
C THR A 532 -4.46 22.59 18.18
N ASN A 533 -5.26 23.11 17.26
CA ASN A 533 -5.83 22.37 16.15
C ASN A 533 -4.91 22.37 14.90
N GLU A 534 -3.69 22.90 15.03
CA GLU A 534 -2.70 22.96 13.95
C GLU A 534 -2.04 21.60 13.74
N TYR A 535 -2.14 21.07 12.52
CA TYR A 535 -1.70 19.72 12.16
C TYR A 535 -0.54 19.70 11.13
N GLU A 536 -0.13 20.86 10.61
CA GLU A 536 0.92 20.97 9.59
C GLU A 536 2.28 21.24 10.24
N LEU A 537 2.92 20.17 10.74
CA LEU A 537 4.21 20.23 11.43
C LEU A 537 5.37 19.66 10.60
N ALA A 538 5.17 19.47 9.29
CA ALA A 538 6.18 18.88 8.42
C ALA A 538 7.30 19.88 8.10
N ASP A 539 8.54 19.41 8.20
CA ASP A 539 9.75 20.19 7.91
C ASP A 539 10.77 19.34 7.13
N ASP A 540 11.74 19.98 6.48
CA ASP A 540 12.79 19.30 5.71
C ASP A 540 14.03 18.96 6.53
N ASN A 541 14.12 19.49 7.74
CA ASN A 541 15.24 19.30 8.65
C ASN A 541 14.80 18.78 10.03
N ARG A 542 15.58 17.84 10.57
CA ARG A 542 15.38 17.27 11.91
C ARG A 542 15.51 18.31 13.02
N ALA A 543 16.44 19.27 12.88
CA ALA A 543 16.66 20.28 13.91
C ALA A 543 15.43 21.20 14.07
N ASP A 544 14.76 21.52 12.98
CA ASP A 544 13.60 22.41 12.98
C ASP A 544 12.34 21.79 13.61
N LEU A 545 12.32 20.46 13.78
CA LEU A 545 11.26 19.73 14.49
C LEU A 545 11.48 19.69 16.02
N ILE A 546 12.54 20.31 16.52
CA ILE A 546 12.74 20.55 17.95
C ILE A 546 12.26 21.98 18.22
N TYR A 547 11.05 22.11 18.73
CA TYR A 547 10.48 23.42 18.99
C TYR A 547 10.96 23.90 20.34
N GLU A 548 11.64 25.03 20.34
CA GLU A 548 12.04 25.72 21.55
C GLU A 548 10.93 26.65 22.05
N LYS A 549 11.17 27.27 23.19
CA LYS A 549 10.18 28.05 23.95
C LYS A 549 9.60 29.20 23.13
N ASP A 550 10.42 29.86 22.32
CA ASP A 550 10.02 30.94 21.41
C ASP A 550 8.96 30.50 20.38
N ARG A 551 9.11 29.29 19.81
CA ARG A 551 8.14 28.71 18.87
C ARG A 551 6.92 28.13 19.59
N LEU A 552 7.00 27.83 20.88
CA LEU A 552 5.88 27.26 21.64
C LEU A 552 5.02 28.33 22.31
N LEU A 553 5.57 29.47 22.68
CA LEU A 553 4.86 30.55 23.33
C LEU A 553 3.76 31.14 22.45
N ALA A 554 2.60 31.35 23.04
CA ALA A 554 1.51 32.09 22.42
C ALA A 554 1.99 33.50 22.03
N PRO A 555 1.55 34.03 20.87
CA PRO A 555 1.86 35.40 20.48
C PRO A 555 1.28 36.40 21.48
N LEU A 556 1.88 37.59 21.57
CA LEU A 556 1.36 38.68 22.40
C LEU A 556 0.17 39.34 21.70
N GLU A 557 -0.96 39.47 22.40
CA GLU A 557 -2.14 40.16 21.90
C GLU A 557 -2.05 41.69 22.10
N PRO A 558 -2.81 42.49 21.34
CA PRO A 558 -2.85 43.94 21.51
C PRO A 558 -3.27 44.33 22.94
N GLY A 559 -2.36 44.99 23.67
CA GLY A 559 -2.57 45.39 25.08
C GLY A 559 -1.76 44.56 26.08
N MET A 560 -1.17 43.43 25.67
CA MET A 560 -0.22 42.68 26.48
C MET A 560 1.16 43.34 26.46
N THR A 561 1.89 43.22 27.58
CA THR A 561 3.27 43.69 27.70
C THR A 561 4.21 42.49 27.56
N ALA A 562 5.28 42.63 26.78
CA ALA A 562 6.26 41.55 26.64
C ALA A 562 7.03 41.37 27.96
N PRO A 563 7.15 40.15 28.50
CA PRO A 563 8.02 39.90 29.65
C PRO A 563 9.49 40.16 29.28
N PRO A 564 10.32 40.61 30.23
CA PRO A 564 10.04 40.69 31.66
C PRO A 564 9.30 41.97 32.10
N HIS A 565 8.31 41.83 32.99
CA HIS A 565 7.66 42.96 33.68
C HIS A 565 7.10 42.55 35.04
N GLU A 566 6.82 43.53 35.92
CA GLU A 566 6.23 43.28 37.24
C GLU A 566 4.78 42.78 37.13
N MET A 567 4.31 42.10 38.19
CA MET A 567 2.91 41.71 38.31
C MET A 567 1.99 42.94 38.34
N TYR A 568 0.72 42.73 37.96
CA TYR A 568 -0.27 43.78 37.98
C TYR A 568 -0.37 44.42 39.39
N PRO A 569 -0.42 45.76 39.52
CA PRO A 569 -0.42 46.40 40.82
C PRO A 569 -1.53 45.91 41.75
N GLY A 570 -1.16 45.47 42.96
CA GLY A 570 -2.09 45.02 43.99
C GLY A 570 -2.65 43.61 43.82
N THR A 571 -2.14 42.81 42.87
CA THR A 571 -2.51 41.40 42.71
C THR A 571 -1.49 40.48 43.37
N THR A 572 -1.94 39.26 43.70
CA THR A 572 -1.12 38.18 44.23
C THR A 572 -0.97 37.07 43.19
N GLU A 573 0.02 36.19 43.35
CA GLU A 573 0.20 35.01 42.49
C GLU A 573 -1.09 34.15 42.40
N GLY A 574 -1.83 34.04 43.51
CA GLY A 574 -3.09 33.31 43.56
C GLY A 574 -4.17 33.90 42.64
N ASP A 575 -4.16 35.22 42.40
CA ASP A 575 -5.12 35.90 41.53
C ASP A 575 -4.85 35.58 40.05
N TYR A 576 -3.58 35.36 39.69
CA TYR A 576 -3.19 34.91 38.34
C TYR A 576 -3.72 33.50 38.02
N TYR A 577 -3.62 32.57 38.96
CA TYR A 577 -4.09 31.20 38.74
C TYR A 577 -5.61 31.04 38.88
N ARG A 578 -6.28 31.95 39.59
CA ARG A 578 -7.75 32.02 39.65
C ARG A 578 -8.37 32.79 38.47
N GLY A 579 -7.56 33.49 37.68
CA GLY A 579 -8.01 34.25 36.52
C GLY A 579 -8.73 35.56 36.86
N THR A 580 -8.48 36.15 38.03
CA THR A 580 -9.19 37.35 38.54
C THR A 580 -8.48 38.67 38.20
N LEU A 581 -7.69 38.69 37.13
CA LEU A 581 -6.92 39.87 36.70
C LEU A 581 -7.81 40.91 35.98
N PRO A 582 -7.58 42.22 36.16
CA PRO A 582 -8.27 43.26 35.41
C PRO A 582 -7.98 43.11 33.91
N GLY A 583 -9.02 42.85 33.11
CA GLY A 583 -8.91 42.49 31.69
C GLY A 583 -9.24 41.02 31.38
N ALA A 584 -9.53 40.19 32.39
CA ALA A 584 -10.05 38.84 32.21
C ALA A 584 -11.53 38.79 31.76
N ASP A 585 -12.24 39.93 31.76
CA ASP A 585 -13.67 40.05 31.42
C ASP A 585 -13.98 40.02 29.90
N ALA A 586 -13.08 39.51 29.07
CA ALA A 586 -13.50 38.97 27.79
C ALA A 586 -13.92 37.51 28.05
N GLU A 587 -15.22 37.22 27.95
CA GLU A 587 -15.76 35.86 27.89
C GLU A 587 -14.90 35.03 26.94
N THR A 588 -13.92 34.32 27.50
CA THR A 588 -13.30 33.18 26.84
C THR A 588 -14.29 32.05 27.05
N ASP A 589 -15.32 32.10 26.21
CA ASP A 589 -16.23 31.01 25.93
C ASP A 589 -15.41 29.72 25.95
N GLU A 590 -15.87 28.75 26.74
CA GLU A 590 -15.23 27.44 26.86
C GLU A 590 -14.77 26.96 25.48
N GLN A 591 -13.46 26.80 25.31
CA GLN A 591 -12.88 26.18 24.11
C GLN A 591 -13.24 26.84 22.77
N GLN A 592 -13.00 28.15 22.60
CA GLN A 592 -12.73 28.64 21.24
C GLN A 592 -11.28 28.33 20.85
N PRO A 593 -11.03 27.40 19.89
CA PRO A 593 -9.69 27.20 19.37
C PRO A 593 -9.23 28.52 18.77
N ALA A 594 -7.99 28.93 19.07
CA ALA A 594 -7.36 30.10 18.48
C ALA A 594 -7.63 30.09 16.97
N THR A 595 -8.43 31.05 16.52
CA THR A 595 -8.73 31.22 15.10
C THR A 595 -7.41 31.38 14.37
N ALA A 596 -7.10 30.43 13.49
CA ALA A 596 -5.95 30.48 12.61
C ALA A 596 -5.91 31.86 11.94
N GLY A 597 -4.86 32.63 12.23
CA GLY A 597 -4.56 33.87 11.53
C GLY A 597 -4.48 33.58 10.05
N ALA A 598 -5.53 33.93 9.33
CA ALA A 598 -5.54 34.02 7.88
C ALA A 598 -4.83 35.33 7.50
N GLU A 599 -3.51 35.40 7.69
CA GLU A 599 -2.68 36.41 7.05
C GLU A 599 -1.58 35.71 6.25
N GLY A 600 -1.71 35.86 4.93
CA GLY A 600 -0.78 35.31 3.97
C GLY A 600 0.60 35.95 4.09
N GLY A 601 1.60 35.10 4.25
CA GLY A 601 2.99 35.41 3.94
C GLY A 601 3.43 34.53 2.78
N THR A 602 3.40 35.06 1.57
CA THR A 602 4.12 34.51 0.42
C THR A 602 5.60 34.34 0.76
N ARG A 603 6.10 33.11 0.71
CA ARG A 603 7.47 32.80 0.32
C ARG A 603 7.49 31.56 -0.57
#